data_AF-A0A286AFF2-F1
#
_entry.id   AF-A0A286AFF2-F1
#
_cell.length_a   1.000
_cell.length_b   1.000
_cell.length_c   1.000
_cell.angle_alpha   90.00
_cell.angle_beta   90.00
_cell.angle_gamma   90.00
#
_symmetry.space_group_name_H-M   'P 1'
#
loop_
_entity.id
_entity.type
_entity.pdbx_description
1 polymer ?
#
loop_
_entity_poly.entity_id
_entity_poly.type
_entity_poly.pdbx_seq_one_letter_code
_entity_poly.pdbx_strand_id
1 'polypeptide(L)'
;MISVLIGIITTGCSAEIKPRKEALEVIKNIKTDGSERSKFMKFSRKPPASWFWSHDIDPAHIHDVMMPGMHLVRLSVYGNDKRRRFASISYAEESEIKSIYLQDIAVTDLDDNIARTGARPISITGNKIKDQLRFSLALHKDPGPKTTVYTDLNEAGLNQLISPQHRISDFTVYIVDGTPKYAAIVEECPGPSIVRARVSAAELEVHLRDNNLTPIRVRGFSEGGIRYFTAVAERVDVADWHWYDNLDSDTVAQKLDANNAYPFDLDTYRTEDDVHAVRFTVIMYSNHN
;
A
#
# COMPACT_ATOMS: atom_id res chain seq x y z
N MET A 1 20.36 28.65 -45.17
CA MET A 1 19.66 28.71 -43.87
C MET A 1 19.29 27.29 -43.49
N ILE A 2 20.02 26.70 -42.54
CA ILE A 2 19.82 25.34 -42.04
C ILE A 2 19.01 25.48 -40.75
N SER A 3 17.80 24.90 -40.71
CA SER A 3 16.99 24.81 -39.49
C SER A 3 17.39 23.55 -38.73
N VAL A 4 17.84 23.72 -37.50
CA VAL A 4 18.21 22.64 -36.58
C VAL A 4 16.97 22.27 -35.76
N LEU A 5 16.54 21.03 -35.91
CA LEU A 5 15.51 20.38 -35.10
C LEU A 5 16.16 19.94 -33.78
N ILE A 6 15.77 20.54 -32.65
CA ILE A 6 16.22 20.10 -31.32
C ILE A 6 15.18 19.13 -30.78
N GLY A 7 15.48 17.83 -30.87
CA GLY A 7 14.77 16.78 -30.15
C GLY A 7 15.22 16.76 -28.70
N ILE A 8 14.27 16.92 -27.77
CA ILE A 8 14.51 16.73 -26.34
C ILE A 8 14.26 15.26 -26.03
N ILE A 9 15.33 14.50 -25.82
CA ILE A 9 15.30 13.15 -25.27
C ILE A 9 15.23 13.32 -23.74
N THR A 10 14.07 13.08 -23.13
CA THR A 10 13.97 12.99 -21.67
C THR A 10 14.46 11.61 -21.22
N THR A 11 15.73 11.54 -20.83
CA THR A 11 16.30 10.40 -20.11
C THR A 11 15.68 10.29 -18.72
N GLY A 12 14.95 9.20 -18.46
CA GLY A 12 14.48 8.84 -17.12
C GLY A 12 15.67 8.55 -16.21
N CYS A 13 15.87 9.40 -15.20
CA CYS A 13 16.96 9.26 -14.24
C CYS A 13 16.48 8.37 -13.08
N SER A 14 16.82 7.09 -13.10
CA SER A 14 16.80 6.24 -11.90
C SER A 14 18.05 6.55 -11.09
N ALA A 15 17.90 7.28 -9.97
CA ALA A 15 19.01 7.51 -9.05
C ALA A 15 19.04 6.38 -8.00
N GLU A 16 19.90 5.38 -8.21
CA GLU A 16 20.39 4.54 -7.11
C GLU A 16 21.36 5.39 -6.26
N ILE A 17 20.96 5.73 -5.03
CA ILE A 17 21.85 6.37 -4.05
C ILE A 17 22.16 5.33 -2.96
N LYS A 18 23.42 4.87 -2.91
CA LYS A 18 23.89 3.93 -1.87
C LYS A 18 24.00 4.64 -0.52
N PRO A 19 23.49 4.05 0.58
CA PRO A 19 23.59 4.65 1.91
C PRO A 19 25.05 4.73 2.40
N ARG A 20 25.36 5.80 3.14
CA ARG A 20 26.68 6.08 3.71
C ARG A 20 26.98 5.08 4.83
N LYS A 21 28.12 4.40 4.74
CA LYS A 21 28.62 3.34 5.65
C LYS A 21 28.64 3.73 7.13
N GLU A 22 28.67 5.04 7.42
CA GLU A 22 28.71 5.62 8.76
C GLU A 22 27.37 5.52 9.51
N ALA A 23 26.23 5.51 8.81
CA ALA A 23 24.91 5.39 9.43
C ALA A 23 24.65 3.98 10.02
N LEU A 24 25.25 2.95 9.40
CA LEU A 24 25.14 1.55 9.83
C LEU A 24 25.91 1.25 11.13
N GLU A 25 26.98 1.98 11.40
CA GLU A 25 27.82 1.81 12.61
C GLU A 25 27.17 2.41 13.87
N VAL A 26 26.40 3.50 13.73
CA VAL A 26 25.73 4.16 14.86
C VAL A 26 24.60 3.30 15.43
N ILE A 27 23.88 2.56 14.57
CA ILE A 27 22.76 1.69 14.98
C ILE A 27 23.26 0.49 15.80
N LYS A 28 24.46 -0.04 15.50
CA LYS A 28 25.04 -1.19 16.23
C LYS A 28 25.37 -0.90 17.70
N ASN A 29 25.55 0.37 18.08
CA ASN A 29 26.09 0.74 19.39
C ASN A 29 25.04 1.13 20.44
N ILE A 30 23.74 1.08 20.13
CA ILE A 30 22.69 1.36 21.11
C ILE A 30 22.36 0.09 21.89
N LYS A 31 22.95 -0.07 23.08
CA LYS A 31 22.54 -1.08 24.07
C LYS A 31 21.30 -0.60 24.82
N THR A 32 20.17 -1.25 24.60
CA THR A 32 18.98 -1.14 25.47
C THR A 32 18.48 -2.54 25.83
N ASP A 33 18.13 -2.71 27.10
CA ASP A 33 17.82 -3.98 27.76
C ASP A 33 16.66 -4.72 27.08
N GLY A 34 16.86 -6.00 26.79
CA GLY A 34 16.03 -6.80 25.89
C GLY A 34 14.70 -7.27 26.46
N SER A 35 14.45 -7.11 27.76
CA SER A 35 13.25 -7.69 28.39
C SER A 35 11.99 -6.82 28.25
N GLU A 36 12.11 -5.48 28.24
CA GLU A 36 10.96 -4.57 28.06
C GLU A 36 10.55 -4.38 26.58
N ARG A 37 11.49 -4.57 25.64
CA ARG A 37 11.21 -4.56 24.18
C ARG A 37 10.21 -5.64 23.75
N SER A 38 10.15 -6.76 24.47
CA SER A 38 9.31 -7.91 24.14
C SER A 38 7.81 -7.70 24.41
N LYS A 39 7.44 -6.70 25.23
CA LYS A 39 6.04 -6.44 25.61
C LYS A 39 5.31 -5.44 24.72
N PHE A 40 6.03 -4.62 23.94
CA PHE A 40 5.43 -3.50 23.19
C PHE A 40 5.47 -3.59 21.66
N MET A 41 6.09 -4.61 21.07
CA MET A 41 6.10 -4.75 19.61
C MET A 41 6.05 -6.22 19.20
N LYS A 42 4.83 -6.77 19.19
CA LYS A 42 4.56 -8.05 18.53
C LYS A 42 4.22 -7.82 17.05
N PHE A 43 5.04 -7.05 16.35
CA PHE A 43 5.25 -7.21 14.91
C PHE A 43 6.46 -8.11 14.64
N SER A 44 6.79 -9.02 15.56
CA SER A 44 7.46 -10.25 15.15
C SER A 44 6.42 -11.14 14.49
N ARG A 45 6.11 -10.87 13.23
CA ARG A 45 5.72 -11.97 12.36
C ARG A 45 7.03 -12.54 11.87
N LYS A 46 7.32 -13.80 12.22
CA LYS A 46 8.18 -14.59 11.32
C LYS A 46 7.64 -14.32 9.91
N PRO A 47 8.48 -13.99 8.91
CA PRO A 47 7.98 -13.81 7.56
C PRO A 47 7.14 -15.06 7.22
N PRO A 48 5.91 -14.89 6.72
CA PRO A 48 5.05 -16.02 6.39
C PRO A 48 5.79 -16.97 5.46
N ALA A 49 5.40 -18.24 5.48
CA ALA A 49 6.13 -19.30 4.78
C ALA A 49 6.34 -18.98 3.29
N SER A 50 5.41 -18.25 2.68
CA SER A 50 5.54 -17.68 1.33
C SER A 50 4.64 -16.48 1.13
N TRP A 51 5.09 -15.53 0.31
CA TRP A 51 4.30 -14.39 -0.16
C TRP A 51 3.92 -14.58 -1.62
N PHE A 52 2.72 -14.14 -1.98
CA PHE A 52 2.17 -14.25 -3.32
C PHE A 52 1.58 -12.91 -3.71
N TRP A 53 1.81 -12.51 -4.96
CA TRP A 53 1.15 -11.37 -5.56
C TRP A 53 0.57 -11.78 -6.91
N SER A 54 -0.56 -11.18 -7.26
CA SER A 54 -1.28 -11.45 -8.49
C SER A 54 -1.89 -10.16 -9.01
N HIS A 55 -2.11 -10.10 -10.32
CA HIS A 55 -2.77 -9.00 -11.01
C HIS A 55 -3.60 -9.56 -12.16
N ASP A 56 -4.37 -8.68 -12.83
CA ASP A 56 -5.32 -9.04 -13.87
C ASP A 56 -6.42 -10.01 -13.40
N ILE A 57 -6.74 -9.95 -12.11
CA ILE A 57 -7.81 -10.74 -11.52
C ILE A 57 -9.14 -10.17 -12.01
N ASP A 58 -9.93 -10.99 -12.68
CA ASP A 58 -11.29 -10.62 -13.10
C ASP A 58 -12.16 -10.41 -11.85
N PRO A 59 -12.94 -9.32 -11.76
CA PRO A 59 -13.87 -9.10 -10.65
C PRO A 59 -14.80 -10.28 -10.35
N ALA A 60 -15.18 -11.09 -11.34
CA ALA A 60 -16.01 -12.28 -11.13
C ALA A 60 -15.26 -13.43 -10.44
N HIS A 61 -13.93 -13.40 -10.46
CA HIS A 61 -13.03 -14.47 -10.01
C HIS A 61 -12.15 -14.06 -8.82
N ILE A 62 -12.43 -12.92 -8.20
CA ILE A 62 -11.66 -12.43 -7.04
C ILE A 62 -11.78 -13.34 -5.80
N HIS A 63 -12.82 -14.16 -5.72
CA HIS A 63 -12.92 -15.19 -4.68
C HIS A 63 -11.96 -16.37 -4.92
N ASP A 64 -11.55 -16.61 -6.17
CA ASP A 64 -10.68 -17.74 -6.53
C ASP A 64 -9.24 -17.52 -6.03
N VAL A 65 -8.83 -16.27 -5.81
CA VAL A 65 -7.54 -15.95 -5.18
C VAL A 65 -7.55 -16.07 -3.66
N MET A 66 -8.70 -16.36 -3.05
CA MET A 66 -8.86 -16.60 -1.61
C MET A 66 -8.80 -18.10 -1.31
N MET A 67 -7.61 -18.69 -1.47
CA MET A 67 -7.40 -20.11 -1.23
C MET A 67 -7.32 -20.44 0.28
N PRO A 68 -7.75 -21.63 0.71
CA PRO A 68 -7.52 -22.09 2.09
C PRO A 68 -6.03 -22.02 2.46
N GLY A 69 -5.72 -21.45 3.64
CA GLY A 69 -4.34 -21.24 4.11
C GLY A 69 -3.65 -20.00 3.52
N MET A 70 -4.33 -19.24 2.66
CA MET A 70 -3.86 -17.97 2.12
C MET A 70 -4.61 -16.80 2.75
N HIS A 71 -3.86 -15.78 3.15
CA HIS A 71 -4.38 -14.57 3.80
C HIS A 71 -4.12 -13.38 2.91
N LEU A 72 -5.16 -12.86 2.27
CA LEU A 72 -5.08 -11.64 1.47
C LEU A 72 -4.84 -10.46 2.40
N VAL A 73 -3.84 -9.63 2.10
CA VAL A 73 -3.48 -8.45 2.92
C VAL A 73 -3.53 -7.14 2.19
N ARG A 74 -3.52 -7.17 0.85
CA ARG A 74 -3.66 -6.00 0.01
C ARG A 74 -4.53 -6.31 -1.19
N LEU A 75 -5.41 -5.37 -1.53
CA LEU A 75 -6.22 -5.40 -2.74
C LEU A 75 -6.20 -4.03 -3.43
N SER A 76 -5.87 -3.97 -4.71
CA SER A 76 -5.95 -2.74 -5.50
C SER A 76 -6.83 -2.97 -6.73
N VAL A 77 -7.86 -2.14 -6.91
CA VAL A 77 -8.68 -2.12 -8.12
C VAL A 77 -8.08 -1.17 -9.14
N TYR A 78 -8.11 -1.55 -10.42
CA TYR A 78 -7.66 -0.68 -11.49
C TYR A 78 -8.45 -0.91 -12.78
N GLY A 79 -8.41 0.11 -13.65
CA GLY A 79 -9.21 0.13 -14.88
C GLY A 79 -10.70 0.34 -14.62
N ASN A 80 -11.45 0.51 -15.70
CA ASN A 80 -12.87 0.81 -15.68
C ASN A 80 -13.66 -0.19 -16.55
N ASP A 81 -14.95 -0.31 -16.27
CA ASP A 81 -15.92 -1.12 -17.02
C ASP A 81 -15.40 -2.54 -17.31
N LYS A 82 -15.42 -2.96 -18.57
CA LYS A 82 -15.01 -4.31 -19.00
C LYS A 82 -13.52 -4.59 -18.79
N ARG A 83 -12.70 -3.55 -18.58
CA ARG A 83 -11.27 -3.67 -18.32
C ARG A 83 -10.93 -3.53 -16.84
N ARG A 84 -11.94 -3.44 -15.95
CA ARG A 84 -11.73 -3.43 -14.52
C ARG A 84 -11.11 -4.74 -14.07
N ARG A 85 -10.09 -4.65 -13.23
CA ARG A 85 -9.31 -5.77 -12.70
C ARG A 85 -8.89 -5.48 -11.27
N PHE A 86 -8.44 -6.52 -10.58
CA PHE A 86 -7.80 -6.40 -9.28
C PHE A 86 -6.37 -6.92 -9.32
N ALA A 87 -5.55 -6.35 -8.46
CA ALA A 87 -4.30 -6.93 -8.01
C ALA A 87 -4.38 -7.18 -6.50
N SER A 88 -3.65 -8.18 -6.03
CA SER A 88 -3.65 -8.57 -4.63
C SER A 88 -2.28 -9.02 -4.15
N ILE A 89 -2.02 -8.82 -2.86
CA ILE A 89 -0.96 -9.52 -2.12
C ILE A 89 -1.62 -10.44 -1.11
N SER A 90 -1.12 -11.67 -1.02
CA SER A 90 -1.49 -12.66 -0.02
C SER A 90 -0.25 -13.33 0.55
N TYR A 91 -0.39 -13.95 1.73
CA TYR A 91 0.65 -14.79 2.29
C TYR A 91 0.10 -16.15 2.73
N ALA A 92 0.94 -17.18 2.64
CA ALA A 92 0.63 -18.52 3.13
C ALA A 92 1.02 -18.66 4.61
N GLU A 93 0.06 -19.03 5.43
CA GLU A 93 0.27 -19.38 6.84
C GLU A 93 -0.84 -20.33 7.30
N GLU A 94 -0.46 -21.42 7.96
CA GLU A 94 -1.42 -22.27 8.66
C GLU A 94 -2.01 -21.48 9.83
N SER A 95 -3.23 -20.99 9.66
CA SER A 95 -3.98 -20.31 10.72
C SER A 95 -5.48 -20.49 10.53
N GLU A 96 -6.23 -20.26 11.60
CA GLU A 96 -7.69 -20.27 11.60
C GLU A 96 -8.29 -18.95 11.07
N ILE A 97 -7.46 -18.03 10.56
CA ILE A 97 -7.92 -16.75 10.01
C ILE A 97 -8.80 -17.04 8.80
N LYS A 98 -10.04 -16.55 8.85
CA LYS A 98 -10.96 -16.60 7.71
C LYS A 98 -10.97 -15.26 6.99
N SER A 99 -10.53 -15.26 5.74
CA SER A 99 -10.65 -14.13 4.83
C SER A 99 -12.07 -14.00 4.28
N ILE A 100 -12.59 -12.78 4.24
CA ILE A 100 -13.91 -12.43 3.68
C ILE A 100 -13.72 -11.27 2.70
N TYR A 101 -14.47 -11.32 1.60
CA TYR A 101 -14.48 -10.27 0.59
C TYR A 101 -15.84 -9.59 0.53
N LEU A 102 -15.82 -8.25 0.52
CA LEU A 102 -16.96 -7.43 0.17
C LEU A 102 -16.63 -6.69 -1.13
N GLN A 103 -17.46 -6.86 -2.15
CA GLN A 103 -17.23 -6.31 -3.48
C GLN A 103 -18.21 -5.17 -3.78
N ASP A 104 -17.70 -4.09 -4.37
CA ASP A 104 -18.48 -3.03 -5.01
C ASP A 104 -19.61 -2.44 -4.11
N ILE A 105 -19.33 -2.27 -2.82
CA ILE A 105 -20.27 -1.78 -1.82
C ILE A 105 -20.47 -0.27 -1.99
N ALA A 106 -21.73 0.19 -1.91
CA ALA A 106 -22.01 1.63 -1.88
C ALA A 106 -21.41 2.26 -0.63
N VAL A 107 -20.97 3.52 -0.71
CA VAL A 107 -20.45 4.24 0.46
C VAL A 107 -21.47 4.26 1.60
N THR A 108 -22.77 4.41 1.30
CA THR A 108 -23.86 4.45 2.29
C THR A 108 -24.13 3.11 2.98
N ASP A 109 -23.73 2.00 2.36
CA ASP A 109 -24.05 0.65 2.84
C ASP A 109 -22.83 -0.03 3.46
N LEU A 110 -21.71 0.69 3.55
CA LEU A 110 -20.40 0.14 3.87
C LEU A 110 -20.36 -0.42 5.30
N ASP A 111 -20.79 0.37 6.28
CA ASP A 111 -20.75 0.00 7.69
C ASP A 111 -21.65 -1.22 7.98
N ASP A 112 -22.88 -1.23 7.46
CA ASP A 112 -23.82 -2.33 7.63
C ASP A 112 -23.29 -3.63 7.01
N ASN A 113 -22.65 -3.54 5.82
CA ASN A 113 -22.05 -4.70 5.19
C ASN A 113 -20.85 -5.22 5.98
N ILE A 114 -20.00 -4.34 6.51
CA ILE A 114 -18.87 -4.74 7.37
C ILE A 114 -19.41 -5.42 8.65
N ALA A 115 -20.34 -4.78 9.35
CA ALA A 115 -20.92 -5.27 10.60
C ALA A 115 -21.52 -6.67 10.45
N ARG A 116 -22.24 -6.93 9.36
CA ARG A 116 -22.87 -8.23 9.06
C ARG A 116 -21.88 -9.38 8.93
N THR A 117 -20.62 -9.12 8.58
CA THR A 117 -19.59 -10.17 8.48
C THR A 117 -19.06 -10.61 9.85
N GLY A 118 -19.12 -9.72 10.86
CA GLY A 118 -18.45 -9.90 12.14
C GLY A 118 -16.92 -10.03 12.01
N ALA A 119 -16.35 -9.49 10.93
CA ALA A 119 -14.93 -9.50 10.62
C ALA A 119 -14.39 -8.07 10.55
N ARG A 120 -13.07 -7.90 10.70
CA ARG A 120 -12.40 -6.61 10.68
C ARG A 120 -11.85 -6.31 9.29
N PRO A 121 -12.12 -5.12 8.69
CA PRO A 121 -11.44 -4.68 7.48
C PRO A 121 -9.93 -4.65 7.63
N ILE A 122 -9.21 -5.12 6.60
CA ILE A 122 -7.74 -5.15 6.54
C ILE A 122 -7.18 -4.55 5.25
N SER A 123 -7.96 -4.52 4.16
CA SER A 123 -7.60 -3.77 2.96
C SER A 123 -8.84 -3.14 2.32
N ILE A 124 -8.65 -1.95 1.74
CA ILE A 124 -9.69 -1.19 1.05
C ILE A 124 -9.20 -0.69 -0.31
N THR A 125 -10.09 -0.70 -1.29
CA THR A 125 -9.86 -0.09 -2.59
C THR A 125 -11.16 0.46 -3.15
N GLY A 126 -11.09 1.53 -3.95
CA GLY A 126 -12.27 2.21 -4.46
C GLY A 126 -12.14 2.62 -5.92
N ASN A 127 -13.22 2.48 -6.67
CA ASN A 127 -13.33 2.95 -8.04
C ASN A 127 -14.76 3.38 -8.35
N LYS A 128 -14.94 4.12 -9.45
CA LYS A 128 -16.27 4.43 -9.97
C LYS A 128 -16.80 3.24 -10.78
N ILE A 129 -18.05 2.90 -10.55
CA ILE A 129 -18.82 1.93 -11.33
C ILE A 129 -20.09 2.64 -11.77
N LYS A 130 -20.25 2.86 -13.09
CA LYS A 130 -21.35 3.68 -13.63
C LYS A 130 -21.46 5.04 -12.89
N ASP A 131 -20.33 5.72 -12.78
CA ASP A 131 -20.14 7.01 -12.09
C ASP A 131 -20.40 7.03 -10.58
N GLN A 132 -20.74 5.91 -9.97
CA GLN A 132 -20.93 5.80 -8.53
C GLN A 132 -19.67 5.24 -7.87
N LEU A 133 -19.16 5.93 -6.85
CA LEU A 133 -18.06 5.42 -6.04
C LEU A 133 -18.49 4.16 -5.31
N ARG A 134 -17.71 3.09 -5.46
CA ARG A 134 -17.91 1.82 -4.79
C ARG A 134 -16.60 1.39 -4.13
N PHE A 135 -16.71 0.75 -2.97
CA PHE A 135 -15.56 0.21 -2.24
C PHE A 135 -15.59 -1.31 -2.25
N SER A 136 -14.42 -1.90 -2.47
CA SER A 136 -14.18 -3.32 -2.24
C SER A 136 -13.21 -3.49 -1.08
N LEU A 137 -13.46 -4.48 -0.23
CA LEU A 137 -12.74 -4.70 1.00
C LEU A 137 -12.36 -6.17 1.16
N ALA A 138 -11.16 -6.39 1.66
CA ALA A 138 -10.81 -7.64 2.32
C ALA A 138 -10.96 -7.48 3.83
N LEU A 139 -11.44 -8.53 4.48
CA LEU A 139 -11.68 -8.57 5.91
C LEU A 139 -11.13 -9.88 6.49
N HIS A 140 -10.66 -9.84 7.72
CA HIS A 140 -10.27 -11.03 8.47
C HIS A 140 -11.22 -11.26 9.63
N LYS A 141 -11.64 -12.52 9.81
CA LYS A 141 -12.28 -12.97 11.03
C LYS A 141 -11.24 -13.62 11.93
N ASP A 142 -10.66 -12.82 12.81
CA ASP A 142 -9.60 -13.19 13.74
C ASP A 142 -9.64 -12.27 15.00
N PRO A 143 -8.88 -12.56 16.08
CA PRO A 143 -8.86 -11.74 17.29
C PRO A 143 -7.95 -10.50 17.21
N GLY A 144 -7.60 -10.05 16.00
CA GLY A 144 -6.73 -8.89 15.77
C GLY A 144 -7.32 -7.56 16.25
N PRO A 145 -6.58 -6.45 16.06
CA PRO A 145 -7.01 -5.13 16.54
C PRO A 145 -8.34 -4.74 15.91
N LYS A 146 -9.19 -4.04 16.67
CA LYS A 146 -10.43 -3.49 16.15
C LYS A 146 -10.12 -2.47 15.05
N THR A 147 -10.89 -2.53 13.96
CA THR A 147 -10.76 -1.59 12.85
C THR A 147 -12.03 -0.81 12.58
N THR A 148 -11.85 0.42 12.09
CA THR A 148 -12.92 1.31 11.64
C THR A 148 -12.57 1.86 10.26
N VAL A 149 -13.57 1.95 9.37
CA VAL A 149 -13.40 2.57 8.05
C VAL A 149 -13.88 4.01 8.10
N TYR A 150 -13.08 4.92 7.56
CA TYR A 150 -13.42 6.33 7.37
C TYR A 150 -13.41 6.64 5.88
N THR A 151 -14.39 7.40 5.40
CA THR A 151 -14.53 7.78 3.98
C THR A 151 -14.66 9.30 3.83
N ASP A 152 -14.66 9.78 2.58
CA ASP A 152 -14.73 11.21 2.21
C ASP A 152 -13.69 12.14 2.87
N LEU A 153 -12.54 11.57 3.25
CA LEU A 153 -11.48 12.32 3.91
C LEU A 153 -10.74 13.20 2.91
N ASN A 154 -10.32 14.39 3.35
CA ASN A 154 -9.25 15.15 2.71
C ASN A 154 -7.90 14.85 3.41
N GLU A 155 -6.82 15.50 2.97
CA GLU A 155 -5.47 15.29 3.53
C GLU A 155 -5.40 15.58 5.04
N ALA A 156 -6.06 16.66 5.49
CA ALA A 156 -6.11 17.02 6.91
C ALA A 156 -6.91 15.99 7.73
N GLY A 157 -8.05 15.54 7.21
CA GLY A 157 -8.89 14.52 7.83
C GLY A 157 -8.16 13.18 7.95
N LEU A 158 -7.41 12.77 6.92
CA LEU A 158 -6.57 11.58 6.99
C LEU A 158 -5.52 11.70 8.11
N ASN A 159 -4.83 12.84 8.20
CA ASN A 159 -3.82 13.06 9.23
C ASN A 159 -4.41 13.10 10.65
N GLN A 160 -5.66 13.55 10.82
CA GLN A 160 -6.36 13.59 12.11
C GLN A 160 -6.74 12.20 12.66
N LEU A 161 -6.71 11.15 11.82
CA LEU A 161 -6.99 9.77 12.26
C LEU A 161 -5.83 9.13 13.04
N ILE A 162 -4.64 9.73 12.99
CA ILE A 162 -3.47 9.23 13.71
C ILE A 162 -3.50 9.72 15.15
N SER A 163 -3.35 8.79 16.09
CA SER A 163 -3.15 9.11 17.51
C SER A 163 -2.20 8.12 18.16
N PRO A 164 -1.78 8.32 19.42
CA PRO A 164 -0.97 7.32 20.12
C PRO A 164 -1.64 5.94 20.27
N GLN A 165 -2.97 5.85 20.07
CA GLN A 165 -3.76 4.61 20.14
C GLN A 165 -4.33 4.17 18.78
N HIS A 166 -4.12 4.94 17.72
CA HIS A 166 -4.71 4.68 16.41
C HIS A 166 -3.69 4.87 15.29
N ARG A 167 -3.64 3.89 14.38
CA ARG A 167 -2.85 3.96 13.15
C ARG A 167 -3.70 3.67 11.92
N ILE A 168 -3.26 4.17 10.77
CA ILE A 168 -3.87 3.83 9.48
C ILE A 168 -3.22 2.55 8.97
N SER A 169 -3.99 1.47 8.80
CA SER A 169 -3.48 0.17 8.36
C SER A 169 -3.62 -0.09 6.85
N ASP A 170 -4.60 0.55 6.20
CA ASP A 170 -4.68 0.65 4.74
C ASP A 170 -5.47 1.91 4.36
N PHE A 171 -5.27 2.40 3.15
CA PHE A 171 -6.10 3.46 2.59
C PHE A 171 -6.12 3.39 1.06
N THR A 172 -7.07 4.09 0.47
CA THR A 172 -7.18 4.27 -0.99
C THR A 172 -7.45 5.74 -1.31
N VAL A 173 -7.06 6.17 -2.50
CA VAL A 173 -7.27 7.52 -3.03
C VAL A 173 -8.20 7.43 -4.21
N TYR A 174 -9.19 8.31 -4.27
CA TYR A 174 -10.11 8.44 -5.40
C TYR A 174 -10.39 9.92 -5.67
N ILE A 175 -10.79 10.24 -6.91
CA ILE A 175 -11.01 11.61 -7.33
C ILE A 175 -12.51 11.93 -7.36
N VAL A 176 -12.89 12.99 -6.63
CA VAL A 176 -14.24 13.58 -6.64
C VAL A 176 -14.10 15.00 -7.17
N ASP A 177 -14.72 15.28 -8.32
CA ASP A 177 -14.70 16.60 -8.96
C ASP A 177 -13.30 17.23 -9.06
N GLY A 178 -12.32 16.42 -9.48
CA GLY A 178 -10.92 16.84 -9.63
C GLY A 178 -10.13 16.92 -8.32
N THR A 179 -10.76 16.68 -7.17
CA THR A 179 -10.10 16.74 -5.86
C THR A 179 -9.80 15.33 -5.33
N PRO A 180 -8.58 15.04 -4.86
CA PRO A 180 -8.27 13.76 -4.21
C PRO A 180 -9.00 13.65 -2.87
N LYS A 181 -9.67 12.52 -2.69
CA LYS A 181 -10.33 12.09 -1.46
C LYS A 181 -9.78 10.74 -1.02
N TYR A 182 -9.86 10.49 0.27
CA TYR A 182 -9.31 9.28 0.88
C TYR A 182 -10.41 8.46 1.55
N ALA A 183 -10.22 7.15 1.56
CA ALA A 183 -10.88 6.25 2.48
C ALA A 183 -9.79 5.42 3.18
N ALA A 184 -9.91 5.27 4.50
CA ALA A 184 -8.86 4.69 5.34
C ALA A 184 -9.43 3.68 6.32
N ILE A 185 -8.68 2.61 6.55
CA ILE A 185 -8.88 1.67 7.64
C ILE A 185 -7.97 2.10 8.80
N VAL A 186 -8.56 2.31 9.96
CA VAL A 186 -7.85 2.68 11.20
C VAL A 186 -7.91 1.53 12.18
N GLU A 187 -6.76 1.13 12.72
CA GLU A 187 -6.61 0.11 13.76
C GLU A 187 -6.45 0.74 15.14
N GLU A 188 -7.17 0.22 16.14
CA GLU A 188 -6.96 0.52 17.57
C GLU A 188 -5.72 -0.24 18.07
N CYS A 189 -4.53 0.34 17.90
CA CYS A 189 -3.26 -0.26 18.27
C CYS A 189 -2.21 0.82 18.62
N PRO A 190 -1.30 0.57 19.58
CA PRO A 190 -0.20 1.49 19.85
C PRO A 190 0.73 1.66 18.65
N GLY A 191 1.27 2.87 18.50
CA GLY A 191 2.32 3.19 17.54
C GLY A 191 1.89 4.32 16.59
N PRO A 192 2.54 5.49 16.64
CA PRO A 192 2.16 6.59 15.76
C PRO A 192 2.63 6.30 14.33
N SER A 193 1.70 6.24 13.39
CA SER A 193 2.02 6.41 11.99
C SER A 193 2.25 7.88 11.67
N ILE A 194 2.91 8.16 10.56
CA ILE A 194 3.07 9.49 10.00
C ILE A 194 2.46 9.47 8.61
N VAL A 195 1.61 10.45 8.32
CA VAL A 195 1.07 10.67 6.98
C VAL A 195 1.86 11.77 6.29
N ARG A 196 2.32 11.50 5.07
CA ARG A 196 2.82 12.52 4.15
C ARG A 196 1.95 12.50 2.91
N ALA A 197 1.06 13.48 2.79
CA ALA A 197 0.13 13.58 1.68
C ALA A 197 0.64 14.50 0.57
N ARG A 198 0.23 14.19 -0.66
CA ARG A 198 0.40 14.99 -1.87
C ARG A 198 1.82 15.54 -2.05
N VAL A 199 2.77 14.61 -2.15
CA VAL A 199 4.17 14.91 -2.42
C VAL A 199 4.62 14.28 -3.73
N SER A 200 5.64 14.84 -4.36
CA SER A 200 6.36 14.17 -5.44
C SER A 200 7.12 12.95 -4.92
N ALA A 201 7.55 12.07 -5.82
CA ALA A 201 8.35 10.90 -5.45
C ALA A 201 9.66 11.29 -4.76
N ALA A 202 10.34 12.34 -5.24
CA ALA A 202 11.59 12.82 -4.66
C ALA A 202 11.40 13.38 -3.24
N GLU A 203 10.34 14.17 -3.03
CA GLU A 203 10.00 14.68 -1.70
C GLU A 203 9.62 13.56 -0.73
N LEU A 204 8.90 12.54 -1.20
CA LEU A 204 8.57 11.37 -0.39
C LEU A 204 9.82 10.60 0.02
N GLU A 205 10.73 10.31 -0.92
CA GLU A 205 11.97 9.58 -0.64
C GLU A 205 12.82 10.32 0.40
N VAL A 206 13.06 11.62 0.20
CA VAL A 206 13.81 12.45 1.14
C VAL A 206 13.14 12.43 2.52
N HIS A 207 11.81 12.60 2.57
CA HIS A 207 11.09 12.59 3.84
C HIS A 207 11.24 11.26 4.59
N LEU A 208 11.11 10.12 3.90
CA LEU A 208 11.23 8.80 4.51
C LEU A 208 12.65 8.56 5.04
N ARG A 209 13.67 8.86 4.24
CA ARG A 209 15.08 8.61 4.59
C ARG A 209 15.56 9.54 5.71
N ASP A 210 15.32 10.85 5.62
CA ASP A 210 15.80 11.82 6.61
C ASP A 210 15.16 11.65 7.98
N ASN A 211 13.94 11.09 8.04
CA ASN A 211 13.19 10.91 9.29
C ASN A 211 13.25 9.47 9.83
N ASN A 212 14.02 8.59 9.17
CA ASN A 212 14.13 7.16 9.47
C ASN A 212 12.74 6.50 9.59
N LEU A 213 11.93 6.67 8.54
CA LEU A 213 10.58 6.14 8.45
C LEU A 213 10.53 5.00 7.43
N THR A 214 9.91 3.89 7.84
CA THR A 214 9.61 2.76 6.98
C THR A 214 8.22 2.96 6.37
N PRO A 215 8.09 3.04 5.04
CA PRO A 215 6.79 3.21 4.40
C PRO A 215 5.95 1.95 4.60
N ILE A 216 4.69 2.11 5.00
CA ILE A 216 3.72 1.01 5.21
C ILE A 216 2.73 0.95 4.05
N ARG A 217 2.26 2.11 3.58
CA ARG A 217 1.32 2.25 2.45
C ARG A 217 1.70 3.44 1.60
N VAL A 218 1.68 3.27 0.28
CA VAL A 218 1.87 4.37 -0.69
C VAL A 218 0.79 4.29 -1.76
N ARG A 219 0.05 5.37 -1.96
CA ARG A 219 -0.95 5.49 -3.04
C ARG A 219 -0.59 6.66 -3.93
N GLY A 220 -0.62 6.42 -5.23
CA GLY A 220 -0.35 7.43 -6.23
C GLY A 220 -1.63 7.93 -6.90
N PHE A 221 -1.70 9.22 -7.20
CA PHE A 221 -2.77 9.81 -7.99
C PHE A 221 -2.21 10.88 -8.93
N SER A 222 -2.91 11.13 -10.04
CA SER A 222 -2.51 12.15 -11.01
C SER A 222 -3.41 13.38 -10.90
N GLU A 223 -2.80 14.55 -10.95
CA GLU A 223 -3.48 15.84 -11.02
C GLU A 223 -2.76 16.70 -12.06
N GLY A 224 -3.48 17.15 -13.10
CA GLY A 224 -2.88 17.95 -14.17
C GLY A 224 -1.70 17.26 -14.90
N GLY A 225 -1.73 15.93 -15.03
CA GLY A 225 -0.64 15.15 -15.63
C GLY A 225 0.57 14.93 -14.70
N ILE A 226 0.53 15.47 -13.48
CA ILE A 226 1.59 15.29 -12.48
C ILE A 226 1.16 14.21 -11.50
N ARG A 227 2.05 13.24 -11.24
CA ARG A 227 1.82 12.16 -10.29
C ARG A 227 2.28 12.56 -8.89
N TYR A 228 1.35 12.53 -7.95
CA TYR A 228 1.57 12.76 -6.52
C TYR A 228 1.38 11.48 -5.73
N PHE A 229 1.98 11.45 -4.55
CA PHE A 229 1.92 10.32 -3.63
C PHE A 229 1.41 10.79 -2.28
N THR A 230 0.60 9.93 -1.68
CA THR A 230 0.33 9.97 -0.25
C THR A 230 0.90 8.69 0.36
N ALA A 231 1.58 8.83 1.49
CA ALA A 231 2.19 7.72 2.20
C ALA A 231 1.79 7.70 3.67
N VAL A 232 1.59 6.49 4.20
CA VAL A 232 1.59 6.20 5.63
C VAL A 232 2.89 5.48 5.93
N ALA A 233 3.64 5.98 6.91
CA ALA A 233 4.93 5.42 7.31
C ALA A 233 5.03 5.30 8.83
N GLU A 234 5.90 4.41 9.30
CA GLU A 234 6.09 4.12 10.73
C GLU A 234 7.57 3.99 11.07
N ARG A 235 7.91 4.07 12.35
CA ARG A 235 9.25 3.73 12.86
C ARG A 235 9.28 2.27 13.27
N VAL A 236 9.36 1.41 12.26
CA VAL A 236 9.47 -0.04 12.44
C VAL A 236 10.81 -0.55 11.92
N ASP A 237 11.41 -1.46 12.67
CA ASP A 237 12.65 -2.12 12.31
C ASP A 237 12.35 -3.26 11.34
N VAL A 238 12.69 -3.04 10.07
CA VAL A 238 12.68 -4.03 8.99
C VAL A 238 14.10 -4.13 8.45
N ALA A 239 14.52 -5.30 7.96
CA ALA A 239 15.88 -5.52 7.48
C ALA A 239 16.35 -4.42 6.51
N ASP A 240 15.57 -4.23 5.45
CA ASP A 240 15.69 -3.14 4.50
C ASP A 240 14.34 -2.94 3.80
N TRP A 241 14.13 -1.76 3.24
CA TRP A 241 12.93 -1.42 2.48
C TRP A 241 13.26 -0.65 1.21
N HIS A 242 12.47 -0.97 0.18
CA HIS A 242 12.46 -0.27 -1.10
C HIS A 242 11.03 0.08 -1.46
N TRP A 243 10.84 1.21 -2.14
CA TRP A 243 9.60 1.47 -2.84
C TRP A 243 9.88 1.95 -4.26
N TYR A 244 8.99 1.61 -5.17
CA TYR A 244 9.10 1.94 -6.58
C TYR A 244 7.73 2.37 -7.10
N ASP A 245 7.72 3.16 -8.16
CA ASP A 245 6.53 3.55 -8.90
C ASP A 245 6.75 3.30 -10.40
N ASN A 246 5.65 3.23 -11.16
CA ASN A 246 5.65 3.08 -12.60
C ASN A 246 6.35 1.82 -13.12
N LEU A 247 6.28 0.73 -12.36
CA LEU A 247 6.77 -0.58 -12.80
C LEU A 247 5.69 -1.28 -13.63
N ASP A 248 6.08 -2.10 -14.61
CA ASP A 248 5.24 -3.20 -15.12
C ASP A 248 5.45 -4.48 -14.30
N SER A 249 4.64 -5.52 -14.56
CA SER A 249 4.66 -6.77 -13.80
C SER A 249 6.02 -7.48 -13.84
N ASP A 250 6.66 -7.50 -15.01
CA ASP A 250 7.95 -8.17 -15.18
C ASP A 250 9.04 -7.44 -14.39
N THR A 251 9.00 -6.11 -14.40
CA THR A 251 9.92 -5.29 -13.62
C THR A 251 9.68 -5.43 -12.11
N VAL A 252 8.42 -5.58 -11.66
CA VAL A 252 8.11 -5.89 -10.26
C VAL A 252 8.78 -7.20 -9.84
N ALA A 253 8.62 -8.27 -10.62
CA ALA A 253 9.26 -9.56 -10.34
C ALA A 253 10.78 -9.45 -10.26
N GLN A 254 11.40 -8.80 -11.26
CA GLN A 254 12.86 -8.59 -11.28
C GLN A 254 13.36 -7.81 -10.07
N LYS A 255 12.62 -6.79 -9.60
CA LYS A 255 13.00 -6.01 -8.42
C LYS A 255 12.85 -6.80 -7.13
N LEU A 256 11.81 -7.64 -7.00
CA LEU A 256 11.66 -8.53 -5.85
C LEU A 256 12.83 -9.50 -5.75
N ASP A 257 13.20 -10.13 -6.87
CA ASP A 257 14.34 -11.06 -6.93
C ASP A 257 15.67 -10.36 -6.62
N ALA A 258 15.92 -9.20 -7.27
CA ALA A 258 17.16 -8.45 -7.09
C ALA A 258 17.36 -7.94 -5.64
N ASN A 259 16.27 -7.57 -4.96
CA ASN A 259 16.30 -7.09 -3.58
C ASN A 259 16.17 -8.23 -2.54
N ASN A 260 16.01 -9.49 -2.98
CA ASN A 260 15.64 -10.62 -2.13
C ASN A 260 14.50 -10.25 -1.18
N ALA A 261 13.39 -9.78 -1.75
CA ALA A 261 12.32 -9.12 -1.03
C ALA A 261 10.95 -9.71 -1.35
N TYR A 262 9.96 -9.39 -0.52
CA TYR A 262 8.54 -9.66 -0.77
C TYR A 262 7.77 -8.35 -0.91
N PRO A 263 6.68 -8.32 -1.69
CA PRO A 263 5.84 -7.13 -1.80
C PRO A 263 5.01 -6.99 -0.51
N PHE A 264 5.20 -5.91 0.22
CA PHE A 264 4.45 -5.61 1.45
C PHE A 264 3.22 -4.72 1.18
N ASP A 265 3.32 -3.85 0.19
CA ASP A 265 2.21 -3.02 -0.30
C ASP A 265 2.29 -2.91 -1.82
N LEU A 266 1.13 -2.81 -2.46
CA LEU A 266 1.02 -2.74 -3.90
C LEU A 266 -0.21 -1.92 -4.27
N ASP A 267 -0.01 -0.93 -5.13
CA ASP A 267 -1.06 -0.16 -5.75
C ASP A 267 -0.96 -0.25 -7.26
N THR A 268 -2.10 -0.34 -7.92
CA THR A 268 -2.19 -0.54 -9.36
C THR A 268 -2.97 0.55 -10.02
N TYR A 269 -2.51 0.95 -11.20
CA TYR A 269 -3.16 1.97 -12.00
C TYR A 269 -2.89 1.73 -13.47
N ARG A 270 -3.64 2.43 -14.32
CA ARG A 270 -3.33 2.58 -15.74
C ARG A 270 -3.06 4.05 -15.99
N THR A 271 -2.09 4.33 -16.84
CA THR A 271 -1.84 5.70 -17.27
C THR A 271 -2.86 6.10 -18.33
N GLU A 272 -3.10 7.40 -18.46
CA GLU A 272 -3.94 7.92 -19.56
C GLU A 272 -3.29 7.65 -20.92
N ASP A 273 -1.96 7.71 -20.97
CA ASP A 273 -1.15 7.51 -22.18
C ASP A 273 -1.12 6.05 -22.65
N ASP A 274 -1.34 5.09 -21.75
CA ASP A 274 -1.40 3.67 -22.07
C ASP A 274 -2.44 2.95 -21.20
N VAL A 275 -3.68 3.01 -21.65
CA VAL A 275 -4.83 2.32 -21.03
C VAL A 275 -4.77 0.79 -21.13
N HIS A 276 -3.72 0.23 -21.74
CA HIS A 276 -3.48 -1.21 -21.82
C HIS A 276 -2.39 -1.65 -20.84
N ALA A 277 -1.38 -0.83 -20.61
CA ALA A 277 -0.33 -1.11 -19.63
C ALA A 277 -0.80 -0.87 -18.20
N VAL A 278 -0.85 -1.95 -17.41
CA VAL A 278 -0.95 -1.85 -15.96
C VAL A 278 0.40 -1.41 -15.39
N ARG A 279 0.35 -0.47 -14.45
CA ARG A 279 1.52 0.03 -13.73
C ARG A 279 1.34 -0.18 -12.23
N PHE A 280 2.47 -0.35 -11.55
CA PHE A 280 2.52 -0.69 -10.13
C PHE A 280 3.34 0.34 -9.35
N THR A 281 2.78 0.75 -8.21
CA THR A 281 3.53 1.33 -7.08
C THR A 281 3.69 0.21 -6.05
N VAL A 282 4.91 -0.09 -5.60
CA VAL A 282 5.19 -1.23 -4.73
C VAL A 282 6.09 -0.82 -3.59
N ILE A 283 5.77 -1.28 -2.38
CA ILE A 283 6.71 -1.31 -1.23
C ILE A 283 7.17 -2.75 -1.06
N MET A 284 8.47 -2.94 -0.92
CA MET A 284 9.12 -4.23 -0.74
C MET A 284 9.94 -4.22 0.52
N TYR A 285 9.86 -5.29 1.32
CA TYR A 285 10.74 -5.51 2.46
C TYR A 285 11.64 -6.69 2.18
N SER A 286 12.92 -6.55 2.52
CA SER A 286 13.88 -7.63 2.35
C SER A 286 13.58 -8.80 3.29
N ASN A 287 13.86 -10.01 2.83
CA ASN A 287 13.80 -11.20 3.65
C ASN A 287 14.83 -11.10 4.78
N HIS A 288 14.39 -11.32 6.03
CA HIS A 288 15.32 -11.56 7.14
C HIS A 288 15.85 -12.99 7.00
N ASN A 289 17.16 -13.13 6.78
CA ASN A 289 17.87 -14.40 6.98
C ASN A 289 18.03 -14.70 8.47
#